data_AF-A0A7J8ST21-F1
#
_entry.id   AF-A0A7J8ST21-F1
#
_cell.length_a   1.000
_cell.length_b   1.000
_cell.length_c   1.000
_cell.angle_alpha   90.00
_cell.angle_beta   90.00
_cell.angle_gamma   90.00
#
_symmetry.space_group_name_H-M   'P 1'
#
loop_
_entity.id
_entity.type
_entity.pdbx_description
1 polymer ?
#
loop_
_entity_poly.entity_id
_entity_poly.type
_entity_poly.pdbx_seq_one_letter_code
_entity_poly.pdbx_strand_id
1 'polypeptide(L)'
;MSRFWGLGYSIATNQYKLLQSYYPTLELNYPTAEIYTIGSGTWRSIGNTPTGSVSLPFNAFLNGALHWSKSSLGGEFINSFDFDTERFGIVPPPDHFQELDKESGDTTTGVLGGCLL
;
A
#
# COMPACT_ATOMS: atom_id res chain seq x y z
N MET A 1 8.87 5.25 -11.19
CA MET A 1 8.45 3.84 -11.25
C MET A 1 8.98 3.15 -10.00
N SER A 2 8.15 2.91 -9.00
CA SER A 2 8.61 2.44 -7.69
C SER A 2 8.19 1.00 -7.45
N ARG A 3 9.17 0.09 -7.43
CA ARG A 3 9.07 -1.18 -6.74
C ARG A 3 8.95 -0.91 -5.24
N PHE A 4 8.04 -1.59 -4.56
CA PHE A 4 7.86 -1.46 -3.12
C PHE A 4 7.66 -2.84 -2.48
N TRP A 5 7.93 -2.90 -1.19
CA TRP A 5 7.73 -4.09 -0.36
C TRP A 5 6.97 -3.71 0.89
N GLY A 6 6.08 -4.59 1.34
CA GLY A 6 5.34 -4.43 2.57
C GLY A 6 5.40 -5.71 3.40
N LEU A 7 5.63 -5.58 4.70
CA LEU A 7 5.43 -6.67 5.65
C LEU A 7 4.11 -6.42 6.38
N GLY A 8 3.28 -7.44 6.48
CA GLY A 8 2.04 -7.37 7.24
C GLY A 8 1.68 -8.69 7.88
N TYR A 9 0.66 -8.64 8.72
CA TYR A 9 0.14 -9.79 9.43
C TYR A 9 -1.34 -9.95 9.14
N SER A 10 -1.73 -11.14 8.73
CA SER A 10 -3.14 -11.52 8.56
C SER A 10 -3.64 -12.10 9.88
N ILE A 11 -4.62 -11.43 10.48
CA ILE A 11 -5.33 -11.91 11.67
C ILE A 11 -6.19 -13.10 11.29
N ALA A 12 -6.83 -13.06 10.11
CA ALA A 12 -7.71 -14.12 9.63
C ALA A 12 -6.99 -15.47 9.46
N THR A 13 -5.74 -15.46 8.99
CA THR A 13 -4.95 -16.70 8.82
C THR A 13 -3.87 -16.90 9.87
N ASN A 14 -3.71 -15.97 10.81
CA ASN A 14 -2.64 -15.96 11.82
C ASN A 14 -1.23 -16.12 11.19
N GLN A 15 -0.96 -15.37 10.12
CA GLN A 15 0.27 -15.51 9.35
C GLN A 15 0.86 -14.16 8.97
N TYR A 16 2.19 -14.07 9.02
CA TYR A 16 2.93 -13.00 8.40
C TYR A 16 3.02 -13.20 6.89
N LYS A 17 2.92 -12.09 6.15
CA LYS A 17 2.97 -12.07 4.70
C LYS A 17 3.84 -10.92 4.21
N LEU A 18 4.58 -11.15 3.13
CA LEU A 18 5.35 -10.15 2.41
C LEU A 18 4.64 -9.82 1.11
N LEU A 19 4.33 -8.54 0.92
CA LEU A 19 3.87 -7.96 -0.32
C LEU A 19 5.07 -7.44 -1.10
N GLN A 20 5.08 -7.66 -2.41
CA GLN A 20 6.05 -7.07 -3.32
C GLN A 20 5.33 -6.59 -4.58
N SER A 21 5.66 -5.39 -5.06
CA SER A 21 5.33 -4.96 -6.42
C SER A 21 6.53 -5.05 -7.36
N TYR A 22 6.30 -5.23 -8.64
CA TYR A 22 7.33 -5.21 -9.68
C TYR A 22 6.73 -4.96 -11.06
N TYR A 23 7.58 -4.63 -12.03
CA TYR A 23 7.21 -4.56 -13.44
C TYR A 23 7.67 -5.84 -14.13
N PRO A 24 6.75 -6.69 -14.63
CA PRO A 24 7.10 -7.98 -15.22
C PRO A 24 7.90 -7.84 -16.53
N THR A 25 7.66 -6.78 -17.32
CA THR A 25 8.43 -6.47 -18.53
C THR A 25 8.62 -4.96 -18.68
N LEU A 26 9.64 -4.55 -19.45
CA LEU A 26 9.86 -3.14 -19.81
C LEU A 26 8.73 -2.54 -20.67
N GLU A 27 7.95 -3.38 -21.36
CA GLU A 27 6.86 -2.96 -22.25
C GLU A 27 5.51 -2.81 -21.53
N LEU A 28 5.35 -3.42 -20.36
CA LEU A 28 4.12 -3.34 -19.58
C LEU A 28 4.13 -2.11 -18.68
N ASN A 29 3.26 -1.14 -19.00
CA ASN A 29 3.10 0.09 -18.22
C ASN A 29 2.40 -0.10 -16.86
N TYR A 30 1.99 -1.32 -16.51
CA TYR A 30 1.24 -1.60 -15.28
C TYR A 30 2.07 -2.44 -14.29
N PRO A 31 2.28 -1.95 -13.05
CA PRO A 31 2.95 -2.73 -12.03
C PRO A 31 2.07 -3.87 -11.52
N THR A 32 2.67 -5.05 -11.34
CA THR A 32 2.05 -6.26 -10.77
C THR A 32 2.49 -6.43 -9.32
N ALA A 33 1.70 -7.15 -8.52
CA ALA A 33 2.08 -7.56 -7.18
C ALA A 33 2.05 -9.08 -6.98
N GLU A 34 2.89 -9.50 -6.06
CA GLU A 34 2.94 -10.84 -5.50
C GLU A 34 2.90 -10.78 -3.98
N ILE A 35 2.42 -11.87 -3.39
CA ILE A 35 2.41 -12.06 -1.95
C ILE A 35 3.08 -13.39 -1.58
N TYR A 36 3.82 -13.36 -0.49
CA TYR A 36 4.49 -14.51 0.09
C TYR A 36 4.02 -14.69 1.52
N THR A 37 3.43 -15.84 1.82
CA THR A 37 3.11 -16.21 3.21
C THR A 37 4.34 -16.84 3.86
N ILE A 38 4.78 -16.30 4.99
CA ILE A 38 5.95 -16.82 5.70
C ILE A 38 5.68 -18.27 6.13
N GLY A 39 6.61 -19.17 5.76
CA GLY A 39 6.49 -20.60 5.99
C GLY A 39 5.86 -21.40 4.83
N SER A 40 5.28 -20.75 3.82
CA SER A 40 4.70 -21.44 2.65
C SER A 40 5.73 -21.82 1.57
N GLY A 41 6.85 -21.10 1.50
CA GLY A 41 7.93 -21.37 0.55
C GLY A 41 7.68 -20.93 -0.90
N THR A 42 6.55 -20.31 -1.22
CA THR A 42 6.25 -19.85 -2.59
C THR A 42 5.63 -18.45 -2.61
N TRP A 43 6.01 -17.66 -3.62
CA TRP A 43 5.34 -16.42 -3.98
C TRP A 43 4.17 -16.74 -4.90
N ARG A 44 3.08 -15.97 -4.80
CA ARG A 44 1.97 -16.04 -5.75
C ARG A 44 1.55 -14.65 -6.20
N SER A 45 1.11 -14.56 -7.45
CA SER A 45 0.57 -13.32 -8.00
C SER A 45 -0.77 -12.97 -7.35
N ILE A 46 -0.97 -11.68 -7.10
CA ILE A 46 -2.25 -11.09 -6.67
C ILE A 46 -2.79 -10.08 -7.69
N GLY A 47 -2.21 -10.05 -8.88
CA GLY A 47 -2.66 -9.22 -10.00
C GLY A 47 -2.06 -7.81 -10.03
N ASN A 48 -2.78 -6.88 -10.64
CA ASN A 48 -2.31 -5.52 -10.88
C ASN A 48 -2.35 -4.68 -9.61
N THR A 49 -1.37 -3.78 -9.48
CA THR A 49 -1.30 -2.81 -8.40
C THR A 49 -1.85 -1.45 -8.85
N PRO A 50 -2.30 -0.60 -7.90
CA PRO A 50 -2.60 0.79 -8.21
C PRO A 50 -1.40 1.49 -8.87
N THR A 51 -1.67 2.33 -9.85
CA THR A 51 -0.65 3.12 -10.52
C THR A 51 -0.26 4.33 -9.66
N GLY A 52 1.04 4.63 -9.58
CA GLY A 52 1.56 5.75 -8.82
C GLY A 52 2.93 5.45 -8.21
N SER A 53 3.61 6.50 -7.73
CA SER A 53 4.78 6.31 -6.88
C SER A 53 4.31 5.94 -5.47
N VAL A 54 4.89 4.87 -4.92
CA VAL A 54 4.62 4.39 -3.58
C VAL A 54 5.83 4.71 -2.71
N SER A 55 5.62 5.53 -1.69
CA SER A 55 6.61 5.80 -0.65
C SER A 55 6.19 5.06 0.62
N LEU A 56 7.04 4.14 1.09
CA LEU A 56 6.84 3.41 2.35
C LEU A 56 7.93 3.75 3.38
N PRO A 57 7.96 4.99 3.89
CA PRO A 57 9.05 5.44 4.74
C PRO A 57 8.95 4.92 6.18
N PHE A 58 7.75 4.53 6.66
CA PHE A 58 7.52 4.14 8.05
C PHE A 58 6.51 2.99 8.21
N ASN A 59 6.48 2.41 9.42
CA ASN A 59 5.51 1.39 9.81
C ASN A 59 4.08 1.97 9.84
N ALA A 60 3.41 1.94 8.70
CA ALA A 60 2.05 2.40 8.49
C ALA A 60 1.03 1.25 8.55
N PHE A 61 1.33 0.22 9.35
CA PHE A 61 0.46 -0.93 9.52
C PHE A 61 -0.59 -0.67 10.62
N LEU A 62 -1.86 -0.63 10.22
CA LEU A 62 -2.99 -0.38 11.11
C LEU A 62 -4.18 -1.24 10.69
N ASN A 63 -4.91 -1.81 11.64
CA ASN A 63 -6.15 -2.57 11.38
C ASN A 63 -6.01 -3.65 10.28
N GLY A 64 -4.90 -4.39 10.27
CA GLY A 64 -4.66 -5.46 9.30
C GLY A 64 -4.17 -4.99 7.93
N ALA A 65 -4.02 -3.68 7.71
CA ALA A 65 -3.62 -3.11 6.43
C ALA A 65 -2.36 -2.24 6.54
N LEU A 66 -1.56 -2.27 5.48
CA LEU A 66 -0.45 -1.33 5.28
C LEU A 66 -0.96 -0.12 4.49
N HIS A 67 -0.59 1.09 4.92
CA HIS A 67 -1.08 2.34 4.34
C HIS A 67 0.07 3.18 3.76
N TRP A 68 -0.18 3.90 2.67
CA TRP A 68 0.79 4.84 2.11
C TRP A 68 0.14 5.98 1.34
N SER A 69 0.76 7.15 1.38
CA SER A 69 0.33 8.32 0.62
C SER A 69 0.48 8.09 -0.89
N LYS A 70 -0.46 8.63 -1.67
CA LYS A 70 -0.34 8.68 -3.12
C LYS A 70 0.45 9.92 -3.52
N SER A 71 1.52 9.73 -4.30
CA SER A 71 2.42 10.82 -4.74
C SER A 71 1.85 11.74 -5.84
N SER A 72 0.58 11.61 -6.26
CA SER A 72 0.05 12.29 -7.46
C SER A 72 -0.92 13.43 -7.15
N LEU A 73 -0.79 14.52 -7.93
CA LEU A 73 -1.74 15.62 -8.03
C LEU A 73 -3.13 15.08 -8.43
N GLY A 74 -4.09 15.08 -7.50
CA GLY A 74 -5.45 14.63 -7.80
C GLY A 74 -5.98 13.54 -6.87
N GLY A 75 -6.31 13.94 -5.64
CA GLY A 75 -7.55 13.53 -4.98
C GLY A 75 -7.79 12.04 -4.80
N GLU A 76 -6.83 11.29 -4.25
CA GLU A 76 -7.03 10.03 -3.50
C GLU A 76 -5.87 9.94 -2.51
N PHE A 77 -6.14 10.01 -1.20
CA PHE A 77 -5.13 10.38 -0.20
C PHE A 77 -4.20 9.24 0.21
N ILE A 78 -4.79 8.16 0.71
CA ILE A 78 -4.06 7.04 1.30
C ILE A 78 -4.48 5.77 0.57
N ASN A 79 -3.50 5.13 -0.06
CA ASN A 79 -3.66 3.76 -0.53
C ASN A 79 -3.49 2.80 0.65
N SER A 80 -4.13 1.64 0.54
CA SER A 80 -3.96 0.57 1.50
C SER A 80 -3.80 -0.79 0.83
N PHE A 81 -3.20 -1.72 1.56
CA PHE A 81 -3.24 -3.14 1.26
C PHE A 81 -3.65 -3.91 2.51
N ASP A 82 -4.81 -4.55 2.45
CA ASP A 82 -5.36 -5.40 3.50
C ASP A 82 -4.74 -6.81 3.40
N PHE A 83 -4.10 -7.28 4.46
CA PHE A 83 -3.44 -8.59 4.48
C PHE A 83 -4.36 -9.78 4.76
N ASP A 84 -5.56 -9.53 5.27
CA ASP A 84 -6.59 -10.56 5.47
C ASP A 84 -7.30 -10.86 4.14
N THR A 85 -7.73 -9.81 3.44
CA THR A 85 -8.45 -9.94 2.16
C THR A 85 -7.53 -9.94 0.95
N GLU A 86 -6.28 -9.50 1.12
CA GLU A 86 -5.24 -9.40 0.09
C GLU A 86 -5.64 -8.51 -1.08
N ARG A 87 -6.28 -7.39 -0.74
CA ARG A 87 -6.82 -6.43 -1.69
C ARG A 87 -6.20 -5.07 -1.48
N PHE A 88 -5.93 -4.40 -2.60
CA PHE A 88 -5.64 -2.98 -2.62
C PHE A 88 -6.93 -2.19 -2.36
N GLY A 89 -6.79 -1.10 -1.63
CA GLY A 89 -7.88 -0.20 -1.29
C GLY A 89 -7.44 1.25 -1.26
N ILE A 90 -8.42 2.12 -1.10
CA ILE A 90 -8.24 3.57 -0.99
C ILE A 90 -9.03 4.02 0.25
N VAL A 91 -8.38 4.80 1.10
CA VAL A 91 -9.04 5.49 2.21
C VAL A 91 -9.47 6.88 1.72
N PRO A 92 -10.76 7.21 1.75
CA PRO A 92 -11.24 8.52 1.31
C PRO A 92 -10.74 9.63 2.25
N PRO A 93 -10.56 10.86 1.76
CA PRO A 93 -10.27 12.00 2.62
C PRO A 93 -11.42 12.30 3.59
N PRO A 94 -11.15 13.01 4.70
CA PRO A 94 -12.20 13.58 5.53
C PRO A 94 -13.12 14.54 4.73
N ASP A 95 -14.40 14.62 5.09
CA ASP A 95 -15.41 15.41 4.36
C ASP A 95 -15.10 16.90 4.21
N HIS A 96 -14.29 17.46 5.12
CA HIS A 96 -13.90 18.87 5.13
C HIS A 96 -12.57 19.14 4.42
N PHE A 97 -11.94 18.11 3.86
CA PHE A 97 -10.66 18.22 3.18
C PHE A 97 -10.84 18.95 1.84
N GLN A 98 -10.16 20.08 1.64
CA GLN A 98 -10.30 20.88 0.42
C GLN A 98 -9.21 20.51 -0.61
N GLU A 99 -9.55 20.61 -1.89
CA GLU A 99 -8.61 20.34 -2.99
C GLU A 99 -7.39 21.27 -3.00
N LEU A 100 -7.48 22.43 -2.34
CA LEU A 100 -6.39 23.39 -2.15
C LEU A 100 -5.37 22.98 -1.09
N ASP A 101 -5.70 22.01 -0.23
CA ASP A 101 -4.77 21.45 0.77
C ASP A 101 -3.79 20.42 0.13
N LYS A 102 -3.79 20.28 -1.19
CA LYS A 102 -2.88 19.44 -1.97
C LYS A 102 -1.49 20.10 -2.06
N GLU A 103 -0.74 20.12 -0.96
CA GLU A 103 0.69 20.42 -1.06
C GLU A 103 1.44 19.23 -1.68
N SER A 104 2.24 19.50 -2.71
CA SER A 104 3.07 18.51 -3.40
C SER A 104 4.37 18.23 -2.61
N GLY A 105 4.22 17.74 -1.38
CA GLY A 105 5.33 17.30 -0.55
C GLY A 105 5.46 15.78 -0.52
N ASP A 106 6.68 15.27 -0.32
CA ASP A 106 6.91 13.87 0.06
C ASP A 106 6.38 13.66 1.49
N THR A 107 5.07 13.42 1.63
CA THR A 107 4.46 13.14 2.93
C THR A 107 4.70 11.68 3.32
N THR A 108 5.25 11.47 4.51
CA THR A 108 5.44 10.15 5.09
C THR A 108 4.22 9.73 5.93
N THR A 109 3.60 8.60 5.61
CA THR A 109 2.52 8.03 6.44
C THR A 109 3.08 7.13 7.54
N GLY A 110 2.56 7.24 8.76
CA GLY A 110 2.93 6.38 9.89
C GLY A 110 1.79 6.10 10.87
N VAL A 111 2.02 5.25 11.87
CA VAL A 111 1.05 4.97 12.93
C VAL A 111 1.56 5.45 14.28
N LEU A 112 0.75 6.26 14.97
CA LEU A 112 0.98 6.69 16.35
C LEU A 112 -0.30 6.53 17.16
N GLY A 113 -0.22 5.81 18.29
CA GLY A 113 -1.38 5.66 19.19
C GLY A 113 -2.61 5.00 18.54
N GLY A 114 -2.43 4.21 17.48
CA GLY A 114 -3.54 3.60 16.73
C GLY A 114 -4.15 4.50 15.65
N CYS A 115 -3.56 5.66 15.38
CA CYS A 115 -4.00 6.59 14.34
C CYS A 115 -2.97 6.67 13.20
N LEU A 116 -3.45 6.87 11.97
CA LEU A 116 -2.61 7.23 10.83
C LEU A 116 -2.23 8.72 10.93
N LEU A 117 -0.96 9.04 10.68
CA LEU A 117 -0.41 10.39 10.60
C LEU A 117 0.27 10.59 9.24
#